data_AF-A0A7Z9S675-F1
#
_entry.id   AF-A0A7Z9S675-F1
#
_cell.length_a   1.000
_cell.length_b   1.000
_cell.length_c   1.000
_cell.angle_alpha   90.00
_cell.angle_beta   90.00
_cell.angle_gamma   90.00
#
_symmetry.space_group_name_H-M   'P 1'
#
loop_
_entity.id
_entity.type
_entity.pdbx_description
1 polymer ?
#
loop_
_entity_poly.entity_id
_entity_poly.type
_entity_poly.pdbx_seq_one_letter_code
_entity_poly.pdbx_strand_id
1 'polypeptide(L)'
;MSNQRADEMVQVLNRNGGLMDYGTDNLHLLVRVLRVLAKGRPVTTNQVDEIVAELGIDPNASEQFLQTVAERDDDDNIVGALGLSLKEHPHSFNVGGTQMTAWCAQDTLFLPVMLQQTATVETQSPVSKEKIRITVGPDGVKGANPAGAVMSTVVFDPDSTELNTPTDIQMNFCRNIHFFASEEEVEQWAAGRSDIEILSLEEAFELGNQLWPEANSYAKALSESA
;
A
#
# COMPACT_ATOMS: atom_id res chain seq x y z
N MET A 1 -11.49 6.48 19.20
CA MET A 1 -11.20 7.93 19.34
C MET A 1 -10.59 8.32 18.02
N SER A 2 -11.03 9.39 17.35
CA SER A 2 -10.53 9.72 16.01
C SER A 2 -9.00 9.93 16.07
N ASN A 3 -8.27 9.20 15.22
CA ASN A 3 -6.82 9.31 15.06
C ASN A 3 -6.49 10.57 14.25
N GLN A 4 -6.76 11.71 14.89
CA GLN A 4 -6.80 13.02 14.25
C GLN A 4 -5.48 13.36 13.54
N ARG A 5 -4.32 12.93 14.06
CA ARG A 5 -3.03 13.29 13.44
C ARG A 5 -2.74 12.44 12.20
N ALA A 6 -3.09 11.16 12.20
CA ALA A 6 -3.01 10.33 10.99
C ALA A 6 -3.94 10.86 9.89
N ASP A 7 -5.18 11.23 10.24
CA ASP A 7 -6.14 11.84 9.30
C ASP A 7 -5.60 13.17 8.74
N GLU A 8 -5.06 14.04 9.60
CA GLU A 8 -4.43 15.31 9.20
C GLU A 8 -3.22 15.06 8.27
N MET A 9 -2.38 14.08 8.57
CA MET A 9 -1.24 13.71 7.74
C MET A 9 -1.69 13.28 6.34
N VAL A 10 -2.73 12.44 6.22
CA VAL A 10 -3.25 12.00 4.91
C VAL A 10 -3.77 13.19 4.10
N GLN A 11 -4.47 14.13 4.73
CA GLN A 11 -4.93 15.35 4.05
C GLN A 11 -3.76 16.16 3.50
N VAL A 12 -2.63 16.24 4.22
CA VAL A 12 -1.45 16.96 3.74
C VAL A 12 -0.72 16.18 2.63
N LEU A 13 -0.67 14.85 2.71
CA LEU A 13 -0.03 14.02 1.68
C LEU A 13 -0.79 14.07 0.34
N ASN A 14 -2.11 14.14 0.39
CA ASN A 14 -3.00 14.18 -0.78
C ASN A 14 -3.44 15.59 -1.22
N ARG A 15 -2.96 16.65 -0.55
CA ARG A 15 -3.22 18.01 -1.02
C ARG A 15 -2.61 18.20 -2.40
N ASN A 16 -3.11 19.19 -3.14
CA ASN A 16 -2.56 19.52 -4.46
C ASN A 16 -1.05 19.83 -4.37
N GLY A 17 -0.23 19.09 -5.12
CA GLY A 17 1.24 19.12 -5.03
C GLY A 17 1.85 18.46 -3.79
N GLY A 18 1.07 17.66 -3.07
CA GLY A 18 1.52 16.83 -1.95
C GLY A 18 2.27 15.57 -2.42
N LEU A 19 2.93 14.88 -1.49
CA LEU A 19 3.80 13.74 -1.79
C LEU A 19 3.08 12.54 -2.43
N MET A 20 1.74 12.47 -2.31
CA MET A 20 0.92 11.41 -2.91
C MET A 20 -0.08 11.94 -3.96
N ASP A 21 0.04 13.20 -4.36
CA ASP A 21 -0.72 13.76 -5.49
C ASP A 21 -0.11 13.31 -6.82
N TYR A 22 -0.45 12.08 -7.23
CA TYR A 22 0.07 11.50 -8.47
C TYR A 22 -0.69 11.96 -9.71
N GLY A 23 -1.89 12.52 -9.56
CA GLY A 23 -2.78 12.87 -10.66
C GLY A 23 -3.50 11.67 -11.29
N THR A 24 -4.64 11.95 -11.91
CA THR A 24 -5.59 10.96 -12.44
C THR A 24 -4.95 9.90 -13.35
N ASP A 25 -4.19 10.33 -14.35
CA ASP A 25 -3.61 9.43 -15.35
C ASP A 25 -2.65 8.41 -14.72
N ASN A 26 -1.80 8.88 -13.80
CA ASN A 26 -0.85 8.04 -13.08
C ASN A 26 -1.55 7.09 -12.12
N LEU A 27 -2.60 7.54 -11.42
CA LEU A 27 -3.39 6.67 -10.54
C LEU A 27 -4.10 5.56 -11.33
N HIS A 28 -4.65 5.89 -12.50
CA HIS A 28 -5.26 4.90 -13.39
C HIS A 28 -4.22 3.89 -13.91
N LEU A 29 -3.07 4.38 -14.39
CA LEU A 29 -1.95 3.55 -14.81
C LEU A 29 -1.52 2.59 -13.69
N LEU A 30 -1.34 3.10 -12.48
CA LEU A 30 -0.90 2.34 -11.32
C LEU A 30 -1.87 1.21 -10.97
N VAL A 31 -3.18 1.48 -10.94
CA VAL A 31 -4.21 0.44 -10.71
C VAL A 31 -4.14 -0.65 -11.79
N ARG A 32 -3.97 -0.28 -13.07
CA ARG A 32 -3.87 -1.25 -14.17
C ARG A 32 -2.60 -2.10 -14.05
N VAL A 33 -1.46 -1.51 -13.74
CA VAL A 33 -0.19 -2.20 -13.51
C VAL A 33 -0.30 -3.17 -12.33
N LEU A 34 -0.83 -2.71 -11.19
CA LEU A 34 -1.05 -3.54 -10.00
C LEU A 34 -1.90 -4.78 -10.30
N ARG A 35 -2.96 -4.64 -11.09
CA ARG A 35 -3.83 -5.77 -11.49
C ARG A 35 -3.13 -6.77 -12.41
N VAL A 36 -2.20 -6.32 -13.25
CA VAL A 36 -1.37 -7.23 -14.06
C VAL A 36 -0.35 -7.93 -13.17
N LEU A 37 0.33 -7.18 -12.29
CA LEU A 37 1.33 -7.68 -11.36
C LEU A 37 0.76 -8.74 -10.40
N ALA A 38 -0.48 -8.56 -9.91
CA ALA A 38 -1.19 -9.48 -9.02
C ALA A 38 -1.42 -10.90 -9.62
N LYS A 39 -1.14 -11.08 -10.92
CA LYS A 39 -1.13 -12.40 -11.58
C LYS A 39 0.17 -13.19 -11.30
N GLY A 40 1.08 -12.65 -10.48
CA GLY A 40 2.25 -13.37 -9.97
C GLY A 40 3.44 -13.43 -10.94
N ARG A 41 3.50 -12.51 -11.91
CA ARG A 41 4.59 -12.45 -12.90
C ARG A 41 5.04 -11.01 -13.09
N PRO A 42 6.33 -10.77 -13.42
CA PRO A 42 6.80 -9.43 -13.76
C PRO A 42 5.94 -8.80 -14.85
N VAL A 43 5.65 -7.51 -14.73
CA VAL A 43 4.95 -6.75 -15.77
C VAL A 43 6.00 -6.25 -16.75
N THR A 44 5.92 -6.74 -17.98
CA THR A 44 6.88 -6.40 -19.04
C THR A 44 6.66 -4.99 -19.58
N THR A 45 7.69 -4.40 -20.17
CA THR A 45 7.60 -3.09 -20.86
C THR A 45 6.49 -3.07 -21.91
N ASN A 46 6.36 -4.12 -22.72
CA ASN A 46 5.26 -4.23 -23.70
C ASN A 46 3.87 -4.17 -23.05
N GLN A 47 3.68 -4.79 -21.88
CA GLN A 47 2.39 -4.74 -21.18
C GLN A 47 2.13 -3.34 -20.61
N VAL A 48 3.18 -2.64 -20.16
CA VAL A 48 3.06 -1.23 -19.75
C VAL A 48 2.69 -0.36 -20.95
N ASP A 49 3.35 -0.52 -22.09
CA ASP A 49 3.07 0.21 -23.33
C ASP A 49 1.63 -0.01 -23.80
N GLU A 50 1.12 -1.25 -23.72
CA GLU A 50 -0.28 -1.58 -24.00
C GLU A 50 -1.25 -0.81 -23.07
N ILE A 51 -0.99 -0.81 -21.76
CA ILE A 51 -1.81 -0.08 -20.79
C ILE A 51 -1.79 1.43 -21.07
N VAL A 52 -0.60 2.00 -21.31
CA VAL A 52 -0.41 3.43 -21.61
C VAL A 52 -1.17 3.81 -22.88
N ALA A 53 -1.08 3.00 -23.94
CA ALA A 53 -1.79 3.23 -25.18
C ALA A 53 -3.32 3.15 -25.01
N GLU A 54 -3.82 2.20 -24.23
CA GLU A 54 -5.25 2.08 -23.91
C GLU A 54 -5.77 3.26 -23.10
N LEU A 55 -4.97 3.78 -22.17
CA LEU A 55 -5.31 4.98 -21.38
C LEU A 55 -5.18 6.27 -22.19
N GLY A 56 -4.44 6.25 -23.30
CA GLY A 56 -4.22 7.43 -24.16
C GLY A 56 -3.34 8.50 -23.50
N ILE A 57 -2.44 8.10 -22.61
CA ILE A 57 -1.57 8.99 -21.83
C ILE A 57 -0.15 9.04 -22.41
N ASP A 58 0.65 10.02 -22.00
CA ASP A 58 2.01 10.20 -22.53
C ASP A 58 2.97 9.08 -22.06
N PRO A 59 3.63 8.35 -22.98
CA PRO A 59 4.52 7.26 -22.59
C PRO A 59 5.74 7.69 -21.78
N ASN A 60 6.32 8.87 -22.07
CA ASN A 60 7.53 9.32 -21.38
C ASN A 60 7.21 9.76 -19.95
N ALA A 61 6.10 10.47 -19.75
CA ALA A 61 5.62 10.85 -18.43
C ALA A 61 5.22 9.61 -17.60
N SER A 62 4.58 8.63 -18.24
CA SER A 62 4.21 7.36 -17.60
C SER A 62 5.42 6.59 -17.10
N GLU A 63 6.47 6.49 -17.93
CA GLU A 63 7.71 5.83 -17.54
C GLU A 63 8.44 6.58 -16.40
N GLN A 64 8.52 7.91 -16.48
CA GLN A 64 9.09 8.74 -15.40
C GLN A 64 8.35 8.54 -14.07
N PHE A 65 7.02 8.47 -14.12
CA PHE A 65 6.22 8.18 -12.94
C PHE A 65 6.47 6.76 -12.40
N LEU A 66 6.48 5.73 -13.26
CA LEU A 66 6.69 4.36 -12.81
C LEU A 66 8.07 4.17 -12.16
N GLN A 67 9.10 4.91 -12.57
CA GLN A 67 10.41 4.91 -11.91
C GLN A 67 10.36 5.40 -10.44
N THR A 68 9.37 6.20 -10.05
CA THR A 68 9.25 6.71 -8.67
C THR A 68 8.48 5.76 -7.75
N VAL A 69 7.67 4.85 -8.30
CA VAL A 69 6.75 4.00 -7.52
C VAL A 69 6.94 2.49 -7.71
N ALA A 70 7.78 2.07 -8.65
CA ALA A 70 7.98 0.66 -8.99
C ALA A 70 9.37 0.11 -8.65
N GLU A 71 9.41 -1.12 -8.15
CA GLU A 71 10.61 -1.96 -8.11
C GLU A 71 10.78 -2.67 -9.45
N ARG A 72 12.01 -2.69 -9.96
CA ARG A 72 12.35 -3.37 -11.22
C ARG A 72 13.35 -4.53 -11.02
N ASP A 73 13.34 -5.46 -11.96
CA ASP A 73 14.35 -6.51 -12.11
C ASP A 73 15.46 -6.08 -13.09
N ASP A 74 16.42 -6.98 -13.35
CA ASP A 74 17.57 -6.70 -14.22
C ASP A 74 17.20 -6.51 -15.70
N ASP A 75 16.02 -7.00 -16.11
CA ASP A 75 15.46 -6.87 -17.45
C ASP A 75 14.53 -5.64 -17.57
N ASP A 76 14.52 -4.77 -16.55
CA ASP A 76 13.70 -3.57 -16.43
C ASP A 76 12.18 -3.84 -16.34
N ASN A 77 11.77 -5.08 -16.06
CA ASN A 77 10.36 -5.39 -15.81
C ASN A 77 9.95 -4.92 -14.42
N ILE A 78 8.68 -4.53 -14.27
CA ILE A 78 8.12 -4.18 -12.97
C ILE A 78 7.85 -5.46 -12.18
N VAL A 79 8.50 -5.57 -11.02
CA VAL A 79 8.34 -6.69 -10.07
C VAL A 79 7.74 -6.26 -8.74
N GLY A 80 7.61 -4.96 -8.52
CA GLY A 80 6.82 -4.39 -7.43
C GLY A 80 6.30 -3.01 -7.79
N ALA A 81 5.15 -2.63 -7.27
CA ALA A 81 4.59 -1.29 -7.42
C ALA A 81 3.69 -0.97 -6.24
N LEU A 82 3.78 0.25 -5.71
CA LEU A 82 2.93 0.76 -4.63
C LEU A 82 2.70 -0.27 -3.50
N GLY A 83 3.79 -0.78 -2.94
CA GLY A 83 3.74 -1.74 -1.84
C GLY A 83 3.64 -3.21 -2.26
N LEU A 84 2.94 -3.57 -3.35
CA LEU A 84 2.82 -4.97 -3.79
C LEU A 84 4.09 -5.42 -4.52
N SER A 85 4.64 -6.59 -4.17
CA SER A 85 5.91 -7.05 -4.76
C SER A 85 6.02 -8.57 -4.94
N LEU A 86 6.80 -8.97 -5.95
CA LEU A 86 7.30 -10.33 -6.16
C LEU A 86 8.62 -10.59 -5.41
N LYS A 87 9.30 -9.53 -4.94
CA LYS A 87 10.49 -9.65 -4.09
C LYS A 87 10.09 -10.08 -2.68
N GLU A 88 11.05 -10.52 -1.88
CA GLU A 88 10.79 -10.88 -0.49
C GLU A 88 10.64 -9.61 0.36
N HIS A 89 9.45 -9.42 0.95
CA HIS A 89 9.15 -8.39 1.93
C HIS A 89 8.47 -9.01 3.17
N PRO A 90 8.40 -8.29 4.32
CA PRO A 90 7.99 -8.88 5.59
C PRO A 90 6.57 -9.44 5.64
N HIS A 91 5.66 -8.93 4.80
CA HIS A 91 4.24 -9.29 4.82
C HIS A 91 3.90 -10.21 3.66
N SER A 92 3.56 -11.46 3.95
CA SER A 92 2.98 -12.38 2.97
C SER A 92 1.59 -11.90 2.58
N PHE A 93 1.35 -11.74 1.28
CA PHE A 93 0.10 -11.24 0.73
C PHE A 93 -0.44 -12.21 -0.33
N ASN A 94 -1.50 -12.93 0.01
CA ASN A 94 -2.14 -13.91 -0.87
C ASN A 94 -3.43 -13.35 -1.45
N VAL A 95 -3.48 -13.16 -2.77
CA VAL A 95 -4.64 -12.60 -3.48
C VAL A 95 -4.91 -13.38 -4.76
N GLY A 96 -6.17 -13.72 -5.04
CA GLY A 96 -6.52 -14.44 -6.27
C GLY A 96 -5.85 -15.80 -6.47
N GLY A 97 -5.35 -16.43 -5.38
CA GLY A 97 -4.55 -17.66 -5.45
C GLY A 97 -3.06 -17.45 -5.74
N THR A 98 -2.62 -16.20 -5.91
CA THR A 98 -1.22 -15.81 -6.07
C THR A 98 -0.62 -15.42 -4.72
N GLN A 99 0.53 -16.01 -4.39
CA GLN A 99 1.34 -15.58 -3.25
C GLN A 99 2.30 -14.47 -3.68
N MET A 100 2.21 -13.32 -3.03
CA MET A 100 3.08 -12.16 -3.19
C MET A 100 3.52 -11.65 -1.82
N THR A 101 4.22 -10.52 -1.78
CA THR A 101 4.53 -9.81 -0.54
C THR A 101 4.14 -8.34 -0.60
N ALA A 102 4.13 -7.66 0.54
CA ALA A 102 3.93 -6.23 0.64
C ALA A 102 5.01 -5.53 1.48
N TRP A 103 5.34 -4.27 1.15
CA TRP A 103 6.42 -3.51 1.80
C TRP A 103 6.10 -3.19 3.27
N CYS A 104 4.85 -2.83 3.60
CA CYS A 104 4.40 -2.56 4.97
C CYS A 104 2.97 -3.03 5.26
N ALA A 105 2.56 -2.89 6.52
CA ALA A 105 1.22 -3.29 6.96
C ALA A 105 0.10 -2.50 6.25
N GLN A 106 0.26 -1.19 6.04
CA GLN A 106 -0.75 -0.33 5.40
C GLN A 106 -1.05 -0.76 3.95
N ASP A 107 -0.03 -1.18 3.19
CA ASP A 107 -0.18 -1.64 1.81
C ASP A 107 -1.20 -2.77 1.71
N THR A 108 -1.11 -3.72 2.64
CA THR A 108 -1.98 -4.89 2.67
C THR A 108 -3.46 -4.58 2.91
N LEU A 109 -3.77 -3.36 3.39
CA LEU A 109 -5.13 -2.92 3.69
C LEU A 109 -5.79 -2.19 2.51
N PHE A 110 -5.05 -1.39 1.73
CA PHE A 110 -5.62 -0.70 0.56
C PHE A 110 -5.51 -1.51 -0.73
N LEU A 111 -4.50 -2.38 -0.88
CA LEU A 111 -4.32 -3.20 -2.10
C LEU A 111 -5.55 -4.06 -2.45
N PRO A 112 -6.25 -4.72 -1.50
CA PRO A 112 -7.50 -5.44 -1.79
C PRO A 112 -8.58 -4.58 -2.47
N VAL A 113 -8.63 -3.29 -2.15
CA VAL A 113 -9.57 -2.33 -2.76
C VAL A 113 -9.18 -2.04 -4.21
N MET A 114 -7.92 -1.75 -4.50
CA MET A 114 -7.45 -1.51 -5.88
C MET A 114 -7.56 -2.77 -6.77
N LEU A 115 -7.32 -3.93 -6.19
CA LEU A 115 -7.41 -5.22 -6.87
C LEU A 115 -8.85 -5.73 -6.99
N GLN A 116 -9.78 -5.19 -6.19
CA GLN A 116 -11.16 -5.66 -6.07
C GLN A 116 -11.22 -7.18 -5.77
N GLN A 117 -10.30 -7.65 -4.93
CA GLN A 117 -10.17 -9.05 -4.53
C GLN A 117 -9.88 -9.15 -3.04
N THR A 118 -10.42 -10.18 -2.40
CA THR A 118 -10.05 -10.50 -1.02
C THR A 118 -8.64 -11.06 -0.95
N ALA A 119 -7.85 -10.58 -0.01
CA ALA A 119 -6.52 -11.07 0.29
C ALA A 119 -6.42 -11.68 1.70
N THR A 120 -5.52 -12.64 1.85
CA THR A 120 -5.05 -13.13 3.14
C THR A 120 -3.63 -12.60 3.37
N VAL A 121 -3.45 -11.91 4.48
CA VAL A 121 -2.17 -11.38 4.95
C VAL A 121 -1.64 -12.30 6.04
N GLU A 122 -0.38 -12.71 5.94
CA GLU A 122 0.33 -13.41 7.01
C GLU A 122 1.63 -12.67 7.35
N THR A 123 1.82 -12.39 8.63
CA THR A 123 2.96 -11.61 9.13
C THR A 123 3.31 -12.03 10.56
N GLN A 124 4.30 -11.38 11.16
CA GLN A 124 4.63 -11.54 12.58
C GLN A 124 4.75 -10.19 13.27
N SER A 125 4.38 -10.13 14.55
CA SER A 125 4.67 -8.97 15.39
C SER A 125 6.18 -8.71 15.43
N PRO A 126 6.64 -7.45 15.28
CA PRO A 126 8.06 -7.15 15.42
C PRO A 126 8.57 -7.37 16.87
N VAL A 127 7.68 -7.37 17.87
CA VAL A 127 7.99 -7.50 19.29
C VAL A 127 8.01 -8.95 19.74
N SER A 128 6.85 -9.63 19.71
CA SER A 128 6.72 -11.00 20.22
C SER A 128 7.06 -12.09 19.21
N LYS A 129 7.14 -11.73 17.92
CA LYS A 129 7.19 -12.68 16.79
C LYS A 129 5.95 -13.56 16.68
N GLU A 130 4.88 -13.24 17.39
CA GLU A 130 3.60 -13.94 17.24
C GLU A 130 3.08 -13.79 15.80
N LYS A 131 2.55 -14.88 15.24
CA LYS A 131 2.00 -14.88 13.89
C LYS A 131 0.66 -14.17 13.87
N ILE A 132 0.51 -13.25 12.94
CA ILE A 132 -0.71 -12.49 12.72
C ILE A 132 -1.22 -12.85 11.33
N ARG A 133 -2.51 -13.21 11.25
CA ARG A 133 -3.21 -13.50 10.00
C ARG A 133 -4.44 -12.61 9.90
N ILE A 134 -4.56 -11.89 8.78
CA ILE A 134 -5.65 -10.94 8.54
C ILE A 134 -6.29 -11.29 7.19
N THR A 135 -7.62 -11.27 7.12
CA THR A 135 -8.36 -11.37 5.86
C THR A 135 -8.97 -10.01 5.55
N VAL A 136 -8.67 -9.45 4.38
CA VAL A 136 -9.09 -8.10 3.99
C VAL A 136 -9.79 -8.18 2.64
N GLY A 137 -11.00 -7.64 2.57
CA GLY A 137 -11.77 -7.52 1.33
C GLY A 137 -11.76 -6.09 0.78
N PRO A 138 -12.32 -5.89 -0.42
CA PRO A 138 -12.44 -4.55 -1.02
C PRO A 138 -13.31 -3.57 -0.22
N ASP A 139 -14.13 -4.09 0.69
CA ASP A 139 -15.11 -3.37 1.50
C ASP A 139 -14.77 -3.41 3.01
N GLY A 140 -13.57 -3.89 3.37
CA GLY A 140 -13.09 -3.85 4.75
C GLY A 140 -12.42 -5.13 5.24
N VAL A 141 -11.93 -5.05 6.47
CA VAL A 141 -11.34 -6.17 7.21
C VAL A 141 -12.42 -7.20 7.53
N LYS A 142 -12.16 -8.47 7.19
CA LYS A 142 -13.10 -9.60 7.38
C LYS A 142 -12.82 -10.41 8.63
N GLY A 143 -11.60 -10.34 9.13
CA GLY A 143 -11.21 -10.98 10.38
C GLY A 143 -9.70 -10.96 10.57
N ALA A 144 -9.29 -11.09 11.83
CA ALA A 144 -7.90 -11.13 12.24
C ALA A 144 -7.68 -12.18 13.33
N ASN A 145 -6.50 -12.77 13.33
CA ASN A 145 -6.00 -13.62 14.40
C ASN A 145 -4.55 -13.24 14.71
N PRO A 146 -4.22 -12.82 15.93
CA PRO A 146 -5.13 -12.62 17.06
C PRO A 146 -6.17 -11.51 16.81
N ALA A 147 -7.31 -11.59 17.51
CA ALA A 147 -8.41 -10.64 17.35
C ALA A 147 -8.06 -9.22 17.85
N GLY A 148 -7.06 -9.11 18.74
CA GLY A 148 -6.55 -7.84 19.24
C GLY A 148 -5.45 -7.22 18.37
N ALA A 149 -5.23 -7.73 17.16
CA ALA A 149 -4.19 -7.21 16.28
C ALA A 149 -4.47 -5.74 15.92
N VAL A 150 -3.42 -4.92 15.94
CA VAL A 150 -3.46 -3.48 15.64
C VAL A 150 -2.32 -3.12 14.70
N MET A 151 -2.36 -1.90 14.15
CA MET A 151 -1.30 -1.39 13.27
C MET A 151 -0.67 -0.12 13.86
N SER A 152 0.65 -0.01 13.78
CA SER A 152 1.30 1.30 13.96
C SER A 152 1.23 2.11 12.66
N THR A 153 1.03 3.42 12.80
CA THR A 153 1.32 4.38 11.73
C THR A 153 2.32 5.42 12.23
N VAL A 154 3.07 6.02 11.30
CA VAL A 154 4.00 7.11 11.59
C VAL A 154 3.36 8.42 11.15
N VAL A 155 3.38 9.41 12.04
CA VAL A 155 3.03 10.80 11.78
C VAL A 155 4.32 11.58 11.63
N PHE A 156 4.62 11.97 10.41
CA PHE A 156 5.79 12.79 10.07
C PHE A 156 5.35 14.15 9.51
N ASP A 157 6.29 15.10 9.48
CA ASP A 157 6.10 16.36 8.79
C ASP A 157 6.39 16.16 7.29
N PRO A 158 5.37 16.20 6.42
CA PRO A 158 5.54 15.95 4.99
C PRO A 158 6.38 17.02 4.29
N ASP A 159 6.52 18.22 4.86
CA ASP A 159 7.38 19.26 4.27
C ASP A 159 8.88 18.98 4.51
N SER A 160 9.21 17.99 5.35
CA SER A 160 10.58 17.58 5.68
C SER A 160 10.90 16.11 5.37
N THR A 161 9.99 15.42 4.66
CA THR A 161 10.10 13.99 4.38
C THR A 161 10.16 13.74 2.88
N GLU A 162 11.15 12.98 2.43
CA GLU A 162 11.29 12.57 1.04
C GLU A 162 10.52 11.26 0.81
N LEU A 163 9.67 11.23 -0.22
CA LEU A 163 8.91 10.05 -0.67
C LEU A 163 8.95 9.92 -2.22
N ASN A 164 10.06 10.32 -2.83
CA ASN A 164 10.18 10.48 -4.28
C ASN A 164 10.61 9.21 -5.01
N THR A 165 11.07 8.20 -4.27
CA THR A 165 11.50 6.91 -4.81
C THR A 165 10.91 5.76 -3.99
N PRO A 166 10.88 4.52 -4.52
CA PRO A 166 10.45 3.36 -3.75
C PRO A 166 11.29 3.18 -2.49
N THR A 167 12.59 3.46 -2.58
CA THR A 167 13.52 3.42 -1.45
C THR A 167 13.15 4.43 -0.37
N ASP A 168 12.84 5.68 -0.74
CA ASP A 168 12.46 6.72 0.23
C ASP A 168 11.16 6.37 0.94
N ILE A 169 10.16 5.87 0.19
CA ILE A 169 8.89 5.38 0.74
C ILE A 169 9.16 4.24 1.73
N GLN A 170 9.99 3.27 1.34
CA GLN A 170 10.33 2.14 2.18
C GLN A 170 11.04 2.59 3.48
N MET A 171 12.01 3.52 3.38
CA MET A 171 12.82 3.95 4.51
C MET A 171 12.11 4.92 5.46
N ASN A 172 11.35 5.88 4.93
CA ASN A 172 10.78 6.98 5.70
C ASN A 172 9.34 6.69 6.17
N PHE A 173 8.62 5.82 5.48
CA PHE A 173 7.23 5.48 5.80
C PHE A 173 7.08 4.01 6.22
N CYS A 174 7.26 3.07 5.29
CA CYS A 174 6.98 1.64 5.48
C CYS A 174 7.73 1.03 6.67
N ARG A 175 8.97 1.46 6.92
CA ARG A 175 9.82 0.97 8.02
C ARG A 175 9.17 1.09 9.40
N ASN A 176 8.21 1.99 9.59
CA ASN A 176 7.56 2.24 10.88
C ASN A 176 6.12 1.71 10.95
N ILE A 177 5.64 1.04 9.91
CA ILE A 177 4.25 0.62 9.76
C ILE A 177 4.19 -0.90 9.85
N HIS A 178 3.77 -1.39 11.02
CA HIS A 178 3.75 -2.82 11.33
C HIS A 178 2.40 -3.23 11.93
N PHE A 179 2.08 -4.51 11.78
CA PHE A 179 1.07 -5.16 12.59
C PHE A 179 1.67 -5.68 13.91
N PHE A 180 0.92 -5.56 14.98
CA PHE A 180 1.24 -6.05 16.31
C PHE A 180 0.11 -6.96 16.80
N ALA A 181 0.43 -7.90 17.69
CA ALA A 181 -0.55 -8.84 18.23
C ALA A 181 -1.52 -8.17 19.20
N SER A 182 -1.10 -7.07 19.84
CA SER A 182 -1.90 -6.24 20.72
C SER A 182 -1.40 -4.80 20.79
N GLU A 183 -2.22 -3.91 21.35
CA GLU A 183 -1.89 -2.50 21.59
C GLU A 183 -0.68 -2.34 22.54
N GLU A 184 -0.58 -3.17 23.57
CA GLU A 184 0.53 -3.12 24.54
C GLU A 184 1.90 -3.37 23.87
N GLU A 185 1.95 -4.19 22.81
CA GLU A 185 3.19 -4.39 22.07
C GLU A 185 3.62 -3.11 21.32
N VAL A 186 2.66 -2.33 20.81
CA VAL A 186 2.96 -1.06 20.15
C VAL A 186 3.48 -0.06 21.17
N GLU A 187 2.84 0.04 22.34
CA GLU A 187 3.29 0.93 23.41
C GLU A 187 4.72 0.61 23.86
N GLN A 188 5.05 -0.67 23.99
CA GLN A 188 6.40 -1.12 24.31
C GLN A 188 7.40 -0.77 23.20
N TRP A 189 7.05 -1.04 21.94
CA TRP A 189 7.91 -0.78 20.79
C TRP A 189 8.12 0.71 20.51
N ALA A 190 7.08 1.51 20.74
CA ALA A 190 7.07 2.96 20.54
C ALA A 190 7.45 3.74 21.80
N ALA A 191 7.99 3.08 22.84
CA ALA A 191 8.38 3.77 24.07
C ALA A 191 9.37 4.91 23.78
N GLY A 192 8.97 6.14 24.14
CA GLY A 192 9.76 7.36 23.89
C GLY A 192 9.61 7.97 22.49
N ARG A 193 8.71 7.44 21.65
CA ARG A 193 8.38 7.93 20.31
C ARG A 193 7.06 8.68 20.31
N SER A 194 7.07 9.95 19.90
CA SER A 194 5.85 10.76 19.75
C SER A 194 5.30 10.78 18.31
N ASP A 195 6.05 10.19 17.39
CA ASP A 195 5.75 10.09 15.96
C ASP A 195 4.87 8.89 15.62
N ILE A 196 4.51 8.03 16.57
CA ILE A 196 3.69 6.83 16.31
C ILE A 196 2.26 7.03 16.80
N GLU A 197 1.29 6.61 15.99
CA GLU A 197 -0.10 6.39 16.39
C GLU A 197 -0.47 4.92 16.24
N ILE A 198 -1.39 4.47 17.09
CA ILE A 198 -1.93 3.11 17.09
C ILE A 198 -3.30 3.15 16.44
N LEU A 199 -3.51 2.33 15.42
CA LEU A 199 -4.77 2.21 14.71
C LEU A 199 -5.35 0.80 14.91
N SER A 200 -6.65 0.72 15.15
CA SER A 200 -7.38 -0.53 14.91
C SER A 200 -7.30 -0.91 13.42
N LEU A 201 -7.58 -2.17 13.08
CA LEU A 201 -7.55 -2.61 11.69
C LEU A 201 -8.60 -1.89 10.83
N GLU A 202 -9.75 -1.54 11.41
CA GLU A 202 -10.79 -0.77 10.76
C GLU A 202 -10.35 0.69 10.50
N GLU A 203 -9.71 1.35 11.47
CA GLU A 203 -9.16 2.69 11.30
C GLU A 203 -8.03 2.71 10.28
N ALA A 204 -7.15 1.70 10.29
CA ALA A 204 -6.06 1.55 9.32
C ALA A 204 -6.58 1.29 7.89
N PHE A 205 -7.64 0.49 7.76
CA PHE A 205 -8.31 0.29 6.47
C PHE A 205 -8.90 1.59 5.93
N GLU A 206 -9.57 2.36 6.80
CA GLU A 206 -10.13 3.65 6.40
C GLU A 206 -9.06 4.67 6.04
N LEU A 207 -7.94 4.71 6.78
CA LEU A 207 -6.77 5.52 6.42
C LEU A 207 -6.30 5.17 4.99
N GLY A 208 -6.31 3.89 4.63
CA GLY A 208 -5.96 3.41 3.28
C GLY A 208 -6.91 3.91 2.20
N ASN A 209 -8.20 4.00 2.51
CA ASN A 209 -9.19 4.58 1.62
C ASN A 209 -8.98 6.08 1.42
N GLN A 210 -8.64 6.79 2.49
CA GLN A 210 -8.35 8.22 2.45
C GLN A 210 -7.04 8.53 1.71
N LEU A 211 -6.07 7.61 1.75
CA LEU A 211 -4.82 7.72 0.99
C LEU A 211 -5.04 7.63 -0.52
N TRP A 212 -5.98 6.79 -0.98
CA TRP A 212 -6.13 6.47 -2.41
C TRP A 212 -7.56 6.58 -2.95
N PRO A 213 -8.30 7.67 -2.69
CA PRO A 213 -9.74 7.73 -2.99
C PRO A 213 -10.06 7.59 -4.48
N GLU A 214 -9.25 8.21 -5.34
CA GLU A 214 -9.46 8.17 -6.80
C GLU A 214 -9.06 6.82 -7.40
N ALA A 215 -7.91 6.27 -7.02
CA ALA A 215 -7.49 4.93 -7.45
C ALA A 215 -8.50 3.85 -7.03
N ASN A 216 -9.06 3.94 -5.82
CA ASN A 216 -10.12 3.05 -5.35
C ASN A 216 -11.41 3.18 -6.17
N SER A 217 -11.79 4.42 -6.50
CA SER A 217 -12.97 4.70 -7.33
C SER A 217 -12.81 4.13 -8.75
N TYR A 218 -11.64 4.33 -9.35
CA TYR A 218 -11.31 3.79 -10.67
C TYR A 218 -11.28 2.26 -10.67
N ALA A 219 -10.65 1.65 -9.67
CA ALA A 219 -10.62 0.21 -9.50
C ALA A 219 -12.02 -0.41 -9.45
N LYS A 220 -12.93 0.20 -8.68
CA LYS A 220 -14.32 -0.24 -8.61
C LYS A 220 -15.02 -0.16 -9.97
N ALA A 221 -14.91 0.97 -10.66
CA ALA A 221 -15.51 1.18 -11.98
C ALA A 221 -15.01 0.18 -13.03
N LEU A 222 -13.71 -0.14 -13.03
CA LEU A 222 -13.13 -1.17 -13.90
C LEU A 222 -13.72 -2.56 -13.67
N SER A 223 -14.04 -2.92 -12.42
CA SER A 223 -14.60 -4.24 -12.10
C SER A 223 -16.10 -4.33 -12.37
N GLU A 224 -16.82 -3.21 -12.33
CA GLU A 224 -18.26 -3.16 -12.68
C GLU A 224 -18.51 -3.18 -14.19
N SER A 225 -17.47 -2.92 -14.99
CA SER A 225 -17.54 -2.87 -16.46
C SER A 225 -16.97 -4.12 -17.16
N ALA A 226 -16.39 -5.06 -16.41
CA ALA A 226 -15.82 -6.31 -16.90
C ALA A 226 -16.83 -7.46 -16.89
#